data_AF-A0AAW5V628-F1
#
_entry.id   AF-A0AAW5V628-F1
#
_cell.length_a   1.000
_cell.length_b   1.000
_cell.length_c   1.000
_cell.angle_alpha   90.00
_cell.angle_beta   90.00
_cell.angle_gamma   90.00
#
_symmetry.space_group_name_H-M   'P 1'
#
loop_
_entity.id
_entity.type
_entity.pdbx_description
1 polymer ?
#
loop_
_entity_poly.entity_id
_entity_poly.type
_entity_poly.pdbx_seq_one_letter_code
_entity_poly.pdbx_strand_id
1 'polypeptide(L)'
;MKKIVFISHITEEKELALVIKHFIEEAFIGIIEVFVSSDEKSVSLGEKWLNNITDALENCCIELVLCSPISINKPWINFEAGAGWIRKIPVIPLCHSGIEPSKLPLLLNLLQAAKLSELSSLKLLLPVLSKAISSTEPKYDFTELISKVNEFEKQYTFWKECNRIFNEINRFNNQIIPALKTGKTVTIPLTEVDIRVFENLIPFLKSNDILDFRRIGGVSMGPNGTFYNCHLIPLNKLDTTFADISFKI
;
A
#
# COMPACT_ATOMS: atom_id res chain seq x y z
N MET A 1 19.85 14.99 24.13
CA MET A 1 18.74 14.08 23.82
C MET A 1 18.68 13.93 22.31
N LYS A 2 18.58 12.70 21.76
CA LYS A 2 18.45 12.52 20.30
C LYS A 2 17.15 13.17 19.82
N LYS A 3 17.18 13.73 18.62
CA LYS A 3 15.99 14.34 18.01
C LYS A 3 15.16 13.22 17.39
N ILE A 4 13.88 13.15 17.76
CA ILE A 4 12.99 12.09 17.30
C ILE A 4 12.20 12.57 16.09
N VAL A 5 12.21 11.78 15.02
CA VAL A 5 11.26 11.88 13.90
C VAL A 5 10.22 10.78 14.08
N PHE A 6 8.95 11.17 14.10
CA PHE A 6 7.83 10.23 14.19
C PHE A 6 7.32 9.90 12.78
N ILE A 7 7.11 8.63 12.45
CA ILE A 7 6.47 8.19 11.22
C ILE A 7 5.12 7.55 11.56
N SER A 8 4.05 8.25 11.17
CA SER A 8 2.67 7.75 11.19
C SER A 8 2.39 6.89 9.96
N HIS A 9 1.91 5.67 10.16
CA HIS A 9 1.57 4.72 9.10
C HIS A 9 0.53 3.68 9.54
N ILE A 10 -0.05 2.96 8.57
CA ILE A 10 -0.91 1.79 8.84
C ILE A 10 -0.07 0.51 8.91
N THR A 11 -0.60 -0.58 9.49
CA THR A 11 0.11 -1.88 9.56
C THR A 11 0.67 -2.32 8.21
N GLU A 12 -0.12 -2.21 7.16
CA GLU A 12 0.23 -2.66 5.81
C GLU A 12 1.36 -1.83 5.16
N GLU A 13 1.71 -0.68 5.75
CA GLU A 13 2.77 0.24 5.28
C GLU A 13 4.03 0.19 6.16
N LYS A 14 4.10 -0.74 7.12
CA LYS A 14 5.23 -0.91 8.04
C LYS A 14 6.56 -1.08 7.31
N GLU A 15 6.60 -1.84 6.22
CA GLU A 15 7.82 -2.04 5.44
C GLU A 15 8.32 -0.72 4.84
N LEU A 16 7.42 0.08 4.26
CA LEU A 16 7.76 1.41 3.75
C LEU A 16 8.24 2.33 4.88
N ALA A 17 7.57 2.34 6.03
CA ALA A 17 7.99 3.11 7.19
C ALA A 17 9.42 2.75 7.66
N LEU A 18 9.77 1.47 7.64
CA LEU A 18 11.12 1.00 7.96
C LEU A 18 12.16 1.42 6.90
N VAL A 19 11.78 1.42 5.61
CA VAL A 19 12.63 1.95 4.53
C VAL A 19 12.92 3.43 4.75
N ILE A 20 11.91 4.23 5.06
CA ILE A 20 12.09 5.67 5.34
C ILE A 20 12.90 5.89 6.62
N LYS A 21 12.65 5.10 7.66
CA LYS A 21 13.45 5.13 8.90
C LYS A 21 14.93 4.90 8.62
N HIS A 22 15.26 3.83 7.90
CA HIS A 22 16.65 3.51 7.59
C HIS A 22 17.32 4.63 6.80
N PHE A 23 16.63 5.17 5.79
CA PHE A 23 17.11 6.33 5.03
C PHE A 23 17.44 7.53 5.93
N ILE A 24 16.53 7.93 6.83
CA ILE A 24 16.74 9.09 7.69
C ILE A 24 17.89 8.85 8.66
N GLU A 25 17.95 7.67 9.28
CA GLU A 25 19.03 7.32 10.22
C GLU A 25 20.39 7.25 9.53
N GLU A 26 20.46 6.71 8.31
CA GLU A 26 21.67 6.66 7.49
C GLU A 26 22.11 8.06 7.05
N ALA A 27 21.21 8.85 6.46
CA ALA A 27 21.49 10.19 5.96
C ALA A 27 22.01 11.12 7.07
N PHE A 28 21.56 10.92 8.30
CA PHE A 28 21.96 11.72 9.46
C PHE A 28 22.91 11.01 10.42
N ILE A 29 23.55 9.91 9.99
CA ILE A 29 24.59 9.18 10.74
C ILE A 29 24.15 8.86 12.19
N GLY A 30 22.87 8.49 12.35
CA GLY A 30 22.27 8.12 13.63
C GLY A 30 22.04 9.26 14.65
N ILE A 31 22.21 10.54 14.24
CA ILE A 31 21.89 11.72 15.06
C ILE A 31 20.38 11.83 15.28
N ILE A 32 19.61 11.52 14.23
CA ILE A 32 18.16 11.38 14.30
C ILE A 32 17.83 9.97 14.79
N GLU A 33 16.90 9.89 15.72
CA GLU A 33 16.21 8.65 16.06
C GLU A 33 14.85 8.65 15.36
N VAL A 34 14.51 7.57 14.66
CA VAL A 34 13.21 7.47 14.01
C VAL A 34 12.31 6.50 14.76
N PHE A 35 11.16 7.00 15.19
CA PHE A 35 10.09 6.22 15.79
C PHE A 35 9.03 5.91 14.72
N VAL A 36 8.69 4.63 14.56
CA VAL A 36 7.64 4.16 13.63
C VAL A 36 6.41 3.71 14.40
N SER A 37 5.23 4.23 14.04
CA SER A 37 3.96 3.89 14.70
C SER A 37 3.63 2.41 14.48
N SER A 38 3.89 1.56 15.47
CA SER A 38 3.65 0.11 15.36
C SER A 38 2.17 -0.20 15.52
N ASP A 39 1.34 0.13 14.53
CA ASP A 39 -0.08 -0.22 14.54
C ASP A 39 -0.24 -1.73 14.28
N GLU A 40 -0.35 -2.54 15.33
CA GLU A 40 -0.79 -3.93 15.23
C GLU A 40 -1.77 -4.25 16.37
N LYS A 41 -3.02 -3.80 16.22
CA LYS A 41 -4.25 -4.50 16.68
C LYS A 41 -4.24 -5.22 18.04
N SER A 42 -3.68 -4.63 19.08
CA SER A 42 -3.96 -5.05 20.47
C SER A 42 -4.06 -3.85 21.38
N VAL A 43 -5.20 -3.15 21.31
CA VAL A 43 -5.66 -2.34 22.44
C VAL A 43 -6.14 -3.32 23.50
N SER A 44 -5.25 -3.78 24.38
CA SER A 44 -5.70 -4.28 25.67
C SER A 44 -6.34 -3.10 26.41
N LEU A 45 -7.60 -3.24 26.79
CA LEU A 45 -8.30 -2.29 27.63
C LEU A 45 -7.45 -1.98 28.87
N GLY A 46 -6.86 -0.78 28.93
CA GLY A 46 -6.34 -0.20 30.16
C GLY A 46 -4.85 0.18 30.24
N GLU A 47 -3.90 -0.30 29.42
CA GLU A 47 -2.47 0.01 29.72
C GLU A 47 -1.45 0.08 28.53
N LYS A 48 -0.51 1.02 28.72
CA LYS A 48 0.91 1.11 28.27
C LYS A 48 1.30 1.44 26.83
N TRP A 49 0.58 1.02 25.80
CA TRP A 49 1.02 1.28 24.41
C TRP A 49 0.73 2.71 23.92
N LEU A 50 -0.46 3.24 24.23
CA LEU A 50 -0.81 4.63 23.95
C LEU A 50 0.23 5.58 24.55
N ASN A 51 0.76 5.27 25.73
CA ASN A 51 1.81 6.07 26.36
C ASN A 51 3.05 6.14 25.49
N ASN A 52 3.52 5.05 24.87
CA ASN A 52 4.73 5.12 24.03
C ASN A 52 4.52 5.96 22.76
N ILE A 53 3.33 5.89 22.14
CA ILE A 53 3.01 6.73 20.98
C ILE A 53 2.81 8.18 21.40
N THR A 54 2.08 8.43 22.48
CA THR A 54 1.90 9.76 23.05
C THR A 54 3.24 10.36 23.45
N ASP A 55 4.10 9.63 24.16
CA ASP A 55 5.45 10.04 24.53
C ASP A 55 6.30 10.32 23.28
N ALA A 56 6.25 9.46 22.26
CA ALA A 56 6.98 9.69 21.01
C ALA A 56 6.46 10.93 20.27
N LEU A 57 5.13 11.11 20.19
CA LEU A 57 4.49 12.28 19.61
C LEU A 57 4.75 13.54 20.44
N GLU A 58 4.89 13.46 21.76
CA GLU A 58 5.19 14.58 22.66
C GLU A 58 6.66 15.02 22.54
N ASN A 59 7.55 14.09 22.23
CA ASN A 59 8.99 14.32 22.18
C ASN A 59 9.55 14.47 20.75
N CYS A 60 8.79 14.12 19.71
CA CYS A 60 9.24 14.27 18.32
C CYS A 60 9.36 15.74 17.90
N CYS A 61 10.35 16.03 17.05
CA CYS A 61 10.55 17.35 16.47
C CYS A 61 9.95 17.50 15.08
N ILE A 62 9.67 16.38 14.39
CA ILE A 62 8.99 16.31 13.09
C ILE A 62 8.09 15.08 13.11
N GLU A 63 6.94 15.21 12.46
CA GLU A 63 6.04 14.12 12.12
C GLU A 63 6.00 13.93 10.60
N LEU A 64 6.18 12.69 10.16
CA LEU A 64 6.03 12.24 8.79
C LEU A 64 4.80 11.34 8.73
N VAL A 65 3.93 11.54 7.74
CA VAL A 65 2.67 10.78 7.62
C VAL A 65 2.64 10.04 6.29
N LEU A 66 2.72 8.71 6.31
CA LEU A 66 2.62 7.90 5.10
C LEU A 66 1.18 7.94 4.54
N CYS A 67 1.05 8.45 3.33
CA CYS A 67 -0.23 8.67 2.68
C CYS A 67 -0.35 7.82 1.42
N SER A 68 -1.33 6.93 1.41
CA SER A 68 -1.79 6.17 0.25
C SER A 68 -3.30 6.28 0.12
N PRO A 69 -3.92 5.84 -1.00
CA PRO A 69 -5.38 5.78 -1.10
C PRO A 69 -6.04 4.95 0.01
N ILE A 70 -5.29 4.05 0.66
CA ILE A 70 -5.78 3.18 1.75
C ILE A 70 -5.61 3.89 3.10
N SER A 71 -4.44 4.47 3.40
CA SER A 71 -4.12 5.00 4.73
C SER A 71 -4.88 6.29 5.07
N ILE A 72 -5.14 7.16 4.08
CA ILE A 72 -5.83 8.45 4.34
C ILE A 72 -7.26 8.29 4.89
N ASN A 73 -7.85 7.11 4.73
CA ASN A 73 -9.18 6.79 5.21
C ASN A 73 -9.18 6.20 6.64
N LYS A 74 -8.01 6.05 7.27
CA LYS A 74 -7.89 5.47 8.60
C LYS A 74 -7.98 6.55 9.69
N PRO A 75 -8.78 6.33 10.75
CA PRO A 75 -8.95 7.34 11.80
C PRO A 75 -7.65 7.76 12.50
N TRP A 76 -6.73 6.82 12.71
CA TRP A 76 -5.50 7.06 13.45
C TRP A 76 -4.54 8.03 12.74
N ILE A 77 -4.47 8.00 11.40
CA ILE A 77 -3.68 8.95 10.61
C ILE A 77 -4.10 10.40 10.90
N ASN A 78 -5.40 10.66 10.99
CA ASN A 78 -5.91 12.00 11.31
C ASN A 78 -5.67 12.40 12.78
N PHE A 79 -5.71 11.41 13.69
CA PHE A 79 -5.46 11.65 15.11
C PHE A 79 -4.00 12.05 15.36
N GLU A 80 -3.04 11.32 14.80
CA GLU A 80 -1.60 11.58 14.97
C GLU A 80 -1.21 12.92 14.31
N ALA A 81 -1.64 13.15 13.07
CA ALA A 81 -1.38 14.42 12.38
C ALA A 81 -1.97 15.64 13.13
N GLY A 82 -3.10 15.44 13.82
CA GLY A 82 -3.68 16.46 14.69
C GLY A 82 -2.79 16.79 15.90
N ALA A 83 -2.11 15.79 16.47
CA ALA A 83 -1.17 15.99 17.58
C ALA A 83 0.04 16.82 17.14
N GLY A 84 0.64 16.51 15.99
CA GLY A 84 1.73 17.32 15.42
C GLY A 84 1.31 18.76 15.15
N TRP A 85 0.11 18.97 14.60
CA TRP A 85 -0.44 20.29 14.34
C TRP A 85 -0.59 21.13 15.61
N ILE A 86 -1.18 20.57 16.67
CA ILE A 86 -1.36 21.27 17.96
C ILE A 86 -0.02 21.59 18.61
N ARG A 87 0.96 20.69 18.51
CA ARG A 87 2.33 20.89 19.00
C ARG A 87 3.15 21.89 18.18
N LYS A 88 2.63 22.34 17.02
CA LYS A 88 3.29 23.27 16.09
C LYS A 88 4.66 22.77 15.61
N ILE A 89 4.81 21.45 15.49
CA ILE A 89 5.96 20.84 14.83
C ILE A 89 5.66 20.68 13.33
N PRO A 90 6.68 20.57 12.46
CA PRO A 90 6.45 20.23 11.07
C PRO A 90 5.77 18.86 10.94
N VAL A 91 4.64 18.84 10.26
CA VAL A 91 3.93 17.62 9.83
C VAL A 91 4.03 17.55 8.31
N ILE A 92 4.60 16.45 7.80
CA ILE A 92 4.90 16.30 6.36
C ILE A 92 4.19 15.05 5.83
N PRO A 93 3.14 15.20 5.03
CA PRO A 93 2.54 14.09 4.31
C PRO A 93 3.51 13.53 3.26
N LEU A 94 3.72 12.22 3.27
CA LEU A 94 4.56 11.48 2.33
C LEU A 94 3.65 10.63 1.45
N CYS A 95 3.30 11.16 0.28
CA CYS A 95 2.44 10.51 -0.70
C CYS A 95 3.17 9.35 -1.38
N HIS A 96 2.51 8.20 -1.45
CA HIS A 96 2.97 7.01 -2.16
C HIS A 96 1.79 6.25 -2.80
N SER A 97 2.12 5.26 -3.63
CA SER A 97 1.14 4.34 -4.24
C SER A 97 0.06 5.07 -5.05
N GLY A 98 0.47 6.13 -5.77
CA GLY A 98 -0.36 6.83 -6.75
C GLY A 98 -1.32 7.89 -6.18
N ILE A 99 -1.29 8.17 -4.87
CA ILE A 99 -2.02 9.33 -4.34
C ILE A 99 -1.26 10.62 -4.66
N GLU A 100 -1.99 11.63 -5.13
CA GLU A 100 -1.46 12.97 -5.34
C GLU A 100 -1.74 13.86 -4.11
N PRO A 101 -0.86 14.83 -3.80
CA PRO A 101 -1.10 15.79 -2.71
C PRO A 101 -2.48 16.44 -2.72
N SER A 102 -3.00 16.76 -3.92
CA SER A 102 -4.32 17.37 -4.12
C SER A 102 -5.49 16.47 -3.73
N LYS A 103 -5.26 15.16 -3.55
CA LYS A 103 -6.26 14.15 -3.14
C LYS A 103 -6.22 13.87 -1.63
N LEU A 104 -5.32 14.51 -0.89
CA LEU A 104 -5.28 14.37 0.56
C LEU A 104 -6.53 14.97 1.22
N PRO A 105 -6.99 14.39 2.36
CA PRO A 105 -8.03 14.99 3.19
C PRO A 105 -7.68 16.41 3.60
N LEU A 106 -8.70 17.25 3.87
CA LEU A 106 -8.55 18.69 4.07
C LEU A 106 -7.38 19.07 5.00
N LEU A 107 -7.25 18.44 6.17
CA LEU A 107 -6.20 18.78 7.14
C LEU A 107 -4.79 18.50 6.61
N LEU A 108 -4.61 17.40 5.88
CA LEU A 108 -3.32 17.03 5.28
C LEU A 108 -3.03 17.83 4.00
N ASN A 109 -4.05 18.24 3.26
CA ASN A 109 -3.93 19.04 2.04
C ASN A 109 -3.54 20.51 2.32
N LEU A 110 -3.72 20.97 3.57
CA LEU A 110 -3.19 22.28 4.02
C LEU A 110 -1.67 22.25 4.25
N LEU A 111 -1.04 21.07 4.26
CA LEU A 111 0.38 20.88 4.47
C LEU A 111 1.12 20.68 3.14
N GLN A 112 2.40 21.04 3.11
CA GLN A 112 3.25 20.71 1.97
C GLN A 112 3.62 19.22 2.01
N ALA A 113 3.03 18.45 1.09
CA ALA A 113 3.31 17.03 0.93
C ALA A 113 4.50 16.79 -0.01
N ALA A 114 5.22 15.69 0.21
CA ALA A 114 6.24 15.17 -0.68
C ALA A 114 5.78 13.85 -1.29
N LYS A 115 6.15 13.56 -2.54
CA LYS A 115 5.96 12.24 -3.16
C LYS A 115 7.22 11.39 -3.00
N LEU A 116 7.07 10.19 -2.45
CA LEU A 116 8.20 9.30 -2.16
C LEU A 116 8.84 8.70 -3.41
N SER A 117 8.09 8.53 -4.49
CA SER A 117 8.59 8.06 -5.79
C SER A 117 9.19 9.18 -6.66
N GLU A 118 9.22 10.43 -6.18
CA GLU A 118 9.75 11.58 -6.92
C GLU A 118 11.03 12.15 -6.28
N LEU A 119 12.15 12.07 -7.00
CA LEU A 119 13.46 12.56 -6.53
C LEU A 119 13.45 14.04 -6.13
N SER A 120 12.74 14.88 -6.89
CA SER A 120 12.63 16.32 -6.61
C SER A 120 11.98 16.57 -5.24
N SER A 121 10.93 15.80 -4.91
CA SER A 121 10.20 15.88 -3.64
C SER A 121 11.04 15.37 -2.48
N LEU A 122 11.71 14.24 -2.64
CA LEU A 122 12.58 13.66 -1.61
C LEU A 122 13.74 14.59 -1.22
N LYS A 123 14.33 15.29 -2.19
CA LYS A 123 15.38 16.28 -1.92
C LYS A 123 14.92 17.41 -1.00
N LEU A 124 13.63 17.76 -1.01
CA LEU A 124 13.09 18.80 -0.13
C LEU A 124 12.96 18.34 1.33
N LEU A 125 13.01 17.03 1.59
CA LEU A 125 12.88 16.48 2.93
C LEU A 125 14.14 16.71 3.79
N LEU A 126 15.34 16.62 3.19
CA LEU A 126 16.61 16.79 3.91
C LEU A 126 16.77 18.19 4.54
N PRO A 127 16.53 19.32 3.83
CA PRO A 127 16.57 20.65 4.44
C PRO A 127 15.62 20.81 5.63
N VAL A 128 14.42 20.22 5.56
CA VAL A 128 13.42 20.30 6.63
C VAL A 128 13.89 19.52 7.86
N LEU A 129 14.38 18.29 7.66
CA LEU A 129 14.97 17.46 8.72
C LEU A 129 16.17 18.16 9.38
N SER A 130 17.11 18.66 8.58
CA SER A 130 18.30 19.38 9.04
C SER A 130 17.94 20.62 9.86
N LYS A 131 16.95 21.40 9.42
CA LYS A 131 16.49 22.59 10.15
C LYS A 131 15.90 22.22 11.51
N ALA A 132 15.07 21.18 11.60
CA ALA A 132 14.43 20.80 12.86
C ALA A 132 15.41 20.29 13.91
N ILE A 133 16.54 19.72 13.47
CA ILE A 133 17.58 19.22 14.38
C ILE A 133 18.77 20.18 14.53
N SER A 134 18.75 21.33 13.84
CA SER A 134 19.87 22.29 13.80
C SER A 134 21.20 21.67 13.33
N SER A 135 21.12 20.82 12.30
CA SER A 135 22.26 20.17 11.65
C SER A 135 22.48 20.73 10.25
N THR A 136 23.68 20.49 9.69
CA THR A 136 23.93 20.67 8.27
C THR A 136 23.11 19.68 7.43
N GLU A 137 22.82 20.06 6.20
CA GLU A 137 22.19 19.18 5.20
C GLU A 137 23.19 18.09 4.77
N PRO A 138 22.82 16.79 4.88
CA PRO A 138 23.66 15.72 4.39
C PRO A 138 23.59 15.62 2.87
N LYS A 139 24.66 15.11 2.25
CA LYS A 139 24.60 14.63 0.87
C LYS A 139 24.17 13.18 0.90
N TYR A 140 23.08 12.86 0.20
CA TYR A 140 22.52 11.50 0.16
C TYR A 140 22.20 11.10 -1.28
N ASP A 141 22.48 9.85 -1.63
CA ASP A 141 22.07 9.24 -2.91
C ASP A 141 20.72 8.54 -2.73
N PHE A 142 19.69 9.08 -3.38
CA PHE A 142 18.32 8.57 -3.28
C PHE A 142 18.04 7.36 -4.19
N THR A 143 19.02 6.89 -4.98
CA THR A 143 18.81 5.82 -5.97
C THR A 143 18.26 4.55 -5.33
N GLU A 144 18.88 4.08 -4.24
CA GLU A 144 18.43 2.88 -3.53
C GLU A 144 17.07 3.10 -2.84
N LEU A 145 16.87 4.27 -2.23
CA LEU A 145 15.60 4.61 -1.58
C LEU A 145 14.44 4.56 -2.58
N ILE A 146 14.57 5.24 -3.72
CA ILE A 146 13.53 5.28 -4.75
C ILE A 146 13.25 3.87 -5.30
N SER A 147 14.30 3.06 -5.49
CA SER A 147 14.14 1.66 -5.90
C SER A 147 13.28 0.86 -4.90
N LYS A 148 13.61 0.96 -3.60
CA LYS A 148 12.86 0.31 -2.51
C LYS A 148 11.42 0.82 -2.41
N VAL A 149 11.20 2.13 -2.55
CA VAL A 149 9.85 2.73 -2.57
C VAL A 149 9.05 2.18 -3.74
N ASN A 150 9.61 2.17 -4.95
CA ASN A 150 8.90 1.69 -6.15
C ASN A 150 8.56 0.19 -6.04
N GLU A 151 9.47 -0.62 -5.51
CA GLU A 151 9.20 -2.05 -5.27
C GLU A 151 8.06 -2.23 -4.26
N PHE A 152 8.11 -1.52 -3.12
CA PHE A 152 7.03 -1.53 -2.15
C PHE A 152 5.70 -1.09 -2.78
N GLU A 153 5.67 0.01 -3.54
CA GLU A 153 4.45 0.50 -4.18
C GLU A 153 3.86 -0.53 -5.14
N LYS A 154 4.70 -1.23 -5.92
CA LYS A 154 4.26 -2.30 -6.83
C LYS A 154 3.66 -3.48 -6.06
N GLN A 155 4.27 -3.89 -4.95
CA GLN A 155 3.75 -4.94 -4.08
C GLN A 155 2.43 -4.53 -3.43
N TYR A 156 2.36 -3.31 -2.91
CA TYR A 156 1.24 -2.76 -2.17
C TYR A 156 0.01 -2.46 -3.03
N THR A 157 0.21 -2.20 -4.32
CA THR A 157 -0.86 -1.90 -5.29
C THR A 157 -1.17 -3.10 -6.16
N PHE A 158 -0.43 -3.28 -7.25
CA PHE A 158 -0.69 -4.26 -8.29
C PHE A 158 -0.73 -5.69 -7.74
N TRP A 159 0.31 -6.11 -7.01
CA TRP A 159 0.41 -7.50 -6.56
C TRP A 159 -0.58 -7.83 -5.45
N LYS A 160 -0.87 -6.89 -4.54
CA LYS A 160 -1.90 -7.06 -3.53
C LYS A 160 -3.25 -7.35 -4.18
N GLU A 161 -3.65 -6.57 -5.17
CA GLU A 161 -4.94 -6.73 -5.84
C GLU A 161 -4.96 -7.97 -6.76
N CYS A 162 -3.89 -8.21 -7.50
CA CYS A 162 -3.73 -9.40 -8.34
C CYS A 162 -3.87 -10.68 -7.50
N ASN A 163 -3.13 -10.79 -6.40
CA ASN A 163 -3.20 -11.94 -5.50
C ASN A 163 -4.56 -12.05 -4.79
N ARG A 164 -5.21 -10.93 -4.43
CA ARG A 164 -6.58 -10.96 -3.87
C ARG A 164 -7.54 -11.61 -4.84
N ILE A 165 -7.54 -11.16 -6.11
CA ILE A 165 -8.45 -11.67 -7.15
C ILE A 165 -8.17 -13.15 -7.43
N PHE A 166 -6.90 -13.54 -7.62
CA PHE A 166 -6.60 -14.96 -7.87
C PHE A 166 -6.89 -15.85 -6.66
N ASN A 167 -6.75 -15.35 -5.43
CA ASN A 167 -7.19 -16.08 -4.24
C ASN A 167 -8.70 -16.31 -4.23
N GLU A 168 -9.49 -15.32 -4.66
CA GLU A 168 -10.94 -15.48 -4.79
C GLU A 168 -11.31 -16.48 -5.88
N ILE A 169 -10.64 -16.42 -7.04
CA ILE A 169 -10.81 -17.43 -8.11
C ILE A 169 -10.44 -18.84 -7.60
N ASN A 170 -9.34 -18.99 -6.86
CA ASN A 170 -8.89 -20.26 -6.30
C ASN A 170 -9.86 -20.81 -5.25
N ARG A 171 -10.43 -19.94 -4.41
CA ARG A 171 -11.46 -20.31 -3.42
C ARG A 171 -12.76 -20.73 -4.08
N PHE A 172 -13.12 -20.09 -5.19
CA PHE A 172 -14.29 -20.48 -5.98
C PHE A 172 -14.10 -21.88 -6.58
N ASN A 173 -12.97 -22.12 -7.25
CA ASN A 173 -12.60 -23.45 -7.75
C ASN A 173 -11.08 -23.57 -7.91
N ASN A 174 -10.48 -24.44 -7.10
CA ASN A 174 -9.02 -24.62 -7.06
C ASN A 174 -8.41 -25.27 -8.31
N GLN A 175 -9.23 -25.76 -9.25
CA GLN A 175 -8.77 -26.30 -10.53
C GLN A 175 -8.62 -25.23 -11.62
N ILE A 176 -9.17 -24.02 -11.41
CA ILE A 176 -9.11 -22.95 -12.41
C ILE A 176 -7.67 -22.51 -12.66
N ILE A 177 -6.88 -22.25 -11.61
CA ILE A 177 -5.51 -21.78 -11.77
C ILE A 177 -4.60 -22.84 -12.40
N PRO A 178 -4.62 -24.12 -11.98
CA PRO A 178 -3.94 -25.19 -12.70
C PRO A 178 -4.33 -25.28 -14.18
N ALA A 179 -5.62 -25.13 -14.51
CA ALA A 179 -6.08 -25.14 -15.90
C ALA A 179 -5.56 -23.93 -16.69
N LEU A 180 -5.57 -22.74 -16.09
CA LEU A 180 -5.05 -21.52 -16.70
C LEU A 180 -3.54 -21.59 -16.97
N LYS A 181 -2.77 -22.28 -16.11
CA LYS A 181 -1.33 -22.55 -16.32
C LYS A 181 -1.03 -23.38 -17.59
N THR A 182 -2.04 -23.99 -18.21
CA THR A 182 -1.88 -24.68 -19.50
C THR A 182 -1.89 -23.72 -20.71
N GLY A 183 -2.14 -22.43 -20.48
CA GLY A 183 -2.25 -21.40 -21.52
C GLY A 183 -3.54 -21.45 -22.35
N LYS A 184 -4.47 -22.38 -22.03
CA LYS A 184 -5.72 -22.55 -22.77
C LYS A 184 -6.87 -21.81 -22.10
N THR A 185 -7.85 -21.42 -22.92
CA THR A 185 -9.14 -20.91 -22.41
C THR A 185 -9.82 -21.97 -21.55
N VAL A 186 -10.25 -21.57 -20.36
CA VAL A 186 -10.94 -22.45 -19.41
C VAL A 186 -12.44 -22.18 -19.50
N THR A 187 -13.22 -23.22 -19.80
CA THR A 187 -14.68 -23.15 -19.79
C THR A 187 -15.22 -23.55 -18.43
N ILE A 188 -16.05 -22.70 -17.83
CA ILE A 188 -16.67 -22.95 -16.53
C ILE A 188 -18.18 -22.70 -16.59
N PRO A 189 -19.01 -23.63 -16.08
CA PRO A 189 -20.43 -23.38 -15.88
C PRO A 189 -20.62 -22.55 -14.62
N LEU A 190 -21.31 -21.42 -14.73
CA LEU A 190 -21.54 -20.47 -13.62
C LEU A 190 -23.02 -20.14 -13.47
N THR A 191 -23.48 -19.95 -12.24
CA THR A 191 -24.80 -19.36 -11.99
C THR A 191 -24.78 -17.86 -12.29
N GLU A 192 -25.95 -17.22 -12.44
CA GLU A 192 -26.01 -15.76 -12.66
C GLU A 192 -25.39 -14.97 -11.49
N VAL A 193 -25.40 -15.52 -10.27
CA VAL A 193 -24.75 -14.91 -9.10
C VAL A 193 -23.23 -14.97 -9.25
N ASP A 194 -22.68 -16.13 -9.63
CA ASP A 194 -21.24 -16.30 -9.81
C ASP A 194 -20.73 -15.44 -10.97
N ILE A 195 -21.49 -15.33 -12.06
CA ILE A 195 -21.14 -14.48 -13.21
C ILE A 195 -20.91 -13.04 -12.75
N ARG A 196 -21.81 -12.49 -11.92
CA ARG A 196 -21.67 -11.13 -11.37
C ARG A 196 -20.42 -10.98 -10.51
N VAL A 197 -20.02 -12.02 -9.78
CA VAL A 197 -18.77 -12.02 -9.02
C VAL A 197 -17.58 -11.90 -9.99
N PHE A 198 -17.51 -12.73 -11.02
CA PHE A 198 -16.43 -12.67 -12.02
C PHE A 198 -16.42 -11.34 -12.80
N GLU A 199 -17.59 -10.80 -13.18
CA GLU A 199 -17.70 -9.50 -13.85
C GLU A 199 -17.15 -8.35 -13.00
N ASN A 200 -17.22 -8.46 -11.67
CA ASN A 200 -16.64 -7.48 -10.75
C ASN A 200 -15.13 -7.69 -10.51
N LEU A 201 -14.65 -8.94 -10.55
CA LEU A 201 -13.25 -9.27 -10.26
C LEU A 201 -12.30 -9.10 -11.45
N ILE A 202 -12.76 -9.47 -12.65
CA ILE A 202 -11.92 -9.56 -13.84
C ILE A 202 -11.45 -8.21 -14.42
N PRO A 203 -12.17 -7.07 -14.31
CA PRO A 203 -11.77 -5.82 -14.94
C PRO A 203 -10.32 -5.40 -14.64
N PHE A 204 -9.85 -5.58 -13.41
CA PHE A 204 -8.46 -5.29 -13.03
C PHE A 204 -7.46 -6.21 -13.75
N LEU A 205 -7.71 -7.52 -13.80
CA LEU A 205 -6.83 -8.46 -14.51
C LEU A 205 -6.83 -8.18 -16.02
N LYS A 206 -7.99 -7.84 -16.58
CA LYS A 206 -8.14 -7.50 -18.00
C LYS A 206 -7.40 -6.22 -18.36
N SER A 207 -7.53 -5.14 -17.57
CA SER A 207 -6.82 -3.88 -17.83
C SER A 207 -5.30 -4.02 -17.74
N ASN A 208 -4.83 -5.04 -17.01
CA ASN A 208 -3.41 -5.38 -16.89
C ASN A 208 -2.95 -6.44 -17.91
N ASP A 209 -3.80 -6.84 -18.87
CA ASP A 209 -3.50 -7.82 -19.92
C ASP A 209 -3.16 -9.23 -19.37
N ILE A 210 -3.84 -9.64 -18.28
CA ILE A 210 -3.62 -10.91 -17.57
C ILE A 210 -4.73 -11.93 -17.89
N LEU A 211 -6.00 -11.57 -17.69
CA LEU A 211 -7.12 -12.51 -17.83
C LEU A 211 -8.39 -11.78 -18.28
N ASP A 212 -9.11 -12.33 -19.26
CA ASP A 212 -10.44 -11.86 -19.69
C ASP A 212 -11.52 -12.88 -19.29
N PHE A 213 -12.76 -12.42 -19.19
CA PHE A 213 -13.93 -13.23 -18.86
C PHE A 213 -15.06 -12.93 -19.82
N ARG A 214 -15.67 -13.99 -20.38
CA ARG A 214 -16.77 -13.85 -21.35
C ARG A 214 -17.86 -14.87 -21.11
N ARG A 215 -19.11 -14.40 -21.15
CA ARG A 215 -20.28 -15.26 -21.28
C ARG A 215 -20.36 -15.79 -22.71
N ILE A 216 -20.45 -17.11 -22.86
CA ILE A 216 -20.59 -17.77 -24.17
C ILE A 216 -22.06 -18.11 -24.43
N GLY A 217 -22.87 -18.20 -23.38
CA GLY A 217 -24.25 -18.67 -23.45
C GLY A 217 -24.33 -20.19 -23.29
N GLY A 218 -25.43 -20.78 -23.74
CA GLY A 218 -25.78 -22.15 -23.35
C GLY A 218 -26.38 -22.19 -21.95
N VAL A 219 -27.45 -22.95 -21.80
CA VAL A 219 -28.22 -23.05 -20.55
C VAL A 219 -28.28 -24.50 -20.15
N SER A 220 -27.85 -24.81 -18.95
CA SER A 220 -28.07 -26.11 -18.31
C SER A 220 -28.78 -25.93 -16.98
N MET A 221 -29.67 -26.87 -16.67
CA MET A 221 -30.32 -26.93 -15.36
C MET A 221 -29.56 -27.91 -14.48
N GLY A 222 -29.20 -27.45 -13.28
CA GLY A 222 -28.60 -28.28 -12.24
C GLY A 222 -29.36 -28.18 -10.93
N PRO A 223 -28.95 -28.95 -9.90
CA PRO A 223 -29.60 -28.98 -8.60
C PRO A 223 -29.68 -27.61 -7.90
N ASN A 224 -28.72 -26.72 -8.20
CA ASN A 224 -28.58 -25.41 -7.57
C ASN A 224 -29.02 -24.25 -8.49
N GLY A 225 -29.80 -24.54 -9.54
CA GLY A 225 -30.37 -23.54 -10.44
C GLY A 225 -29.84 -23.63 -11.88
N THR A 226 -29.89 -22.49 -12.56
CA THR A 226 -29.51 -22.36 -13.97
C THR A 226 -28.04 -21.99 -14.10
N PHE A 227 -27.33 -22.72 -14.96
CA PHE A 227 -25.92 -22.50 -15.25
C PHE A 227 -25.74 -22.01 -16.69
N TYR A 228 -24.74 -21.14 -16.88
CA TYR A 228 -24.32 -20.62 -18.18
C TYR A 228 -22.85 -20.89 -18.39
N ASN A 229 -22.47 -21.27 -19.61
CA ASN A 229 -21.07 -21.47 -19.93
C ASN A 229 -20.37 -20.13 -20.09
N CYS A 230 -19.27 -19.98 -19.36
CA CYS A 230 -18.40 -18.82 -19.39
C CYS A 230 -16.97 -19.25 -19.69
N HIS A 231 -16.20 -18.36 -20.31
CA HIS A 231 -14.78 -18.55 -20.61
C HIS A 231 -13.94 -17.62 -19.73
N LEU A 232 -12.89 -18.18 -19.14
CA LEU A 232 -11.73 -17.45 -18.67
C LEU A 232 -10.64 -17.58 -19.74
N ILE A 233 -10.23 -16.45 -20.30
CA ILE A 233 -9.34 -16.37 -21.47
C ILE A 233 -8.00 -15.81 -21.01
N PRO A 234 -6.92 -16.61 -21.02
CA PRO A 234 -5.56 -16.11 -20.82
C PRO A 234 -5.23 -14.96 -21.77
N LEU A 235 -4.59 -13.91 -21.22
CA LEU A 235 -4.04 -12.80 -21.99
C LEU A 235 -2.50 -12.81 -21.95
N ASN A 236 -1.85 -11.87 -22.63
CA ASN A 236 -0.41 -11.97 -22.94
C ASN A 236 0.49 -12.02 -21.69
N LYS A 237 0.06 -11.44 -20.57
CA LYS A 237 0.85 -11.38 -19.33
C LYS A 237 0.49 -12.46 -18.31
N LEU A 238 -0.39 -13.41 -18.62
CA LEU A 238 -0.77 -14.44 -17.65
C LEU A 238 0.43 -15.27 -17.22
N ASP A 239 1.19 -15.80 -18.18
CA ASP A 239 2.31 -16.70 -17.91
C ASP A 239 3.43 -15.99 -17.13
N THR A 240 3.75 -14.75 -17.50
CA THR A 240 4.74 -13.94 -16.78
C THR A 240 4.26 -13.56 -15.38
N THR A 241 2.95 -13.32 -15.20
CA THR A 241 2.36 -13.07 -13.88
C THR A 241 2.48 -14.29 -12.99
N PHE A 242 2.16 -15.50 -13.49
CA PHE A 242 2.26 -16.74 -12.71
C PHE A 242 3.70 -17.18 -12.42
N ALA A 243 4.67 -16.73 -13.21
CA ALA A 243 6.09 -17.00 -12.99
C ALA A 243 6.78 -16.01 -12.04
N ASP A 244 6.16 -14.87 -11.73
CA ASP A 244 6.74 -13.85 -10.85
C ASP A 244 6.72 -14.29 -9.38
N ILE A 245 7.80 -14.01 -8.65
CA ILE A 245 7.94 -14.34 -7.22
C ILE A 245 6.89 -13.68 -6.32
N SER A 246 6.28 -12.61 -6.81
CA SER A 246 5.26 -11.83 -6.10
C SER A 246 3.87 -12.47 -6.20
N PHE A 247 3.67 -13.43 -7.11
CA PHE A 247 2.44 -14.20 -7.23
C PHE A 247 2.39 -15.27 -6.15
N LYS A 248 1.34 -15.25 -5.31
CA LYS A 248 1.27 -16.01 -4.05
C LYS A 248 -0.04 -16.81 -3.94
N ILE A 249 -0.22 -17.78 -4.82
CA ILE A 249 -1.37 -18.70 -4.85
C ILE A 249 -0.93 -20.16 -4.86
#